data_AF-K3ZNV8-F1
#
_entry.id   AF-K3ZNV8-F1
#
_cell.length_a   1.000
_cell.length_b   1.000
_cell.length_c   1.000
_cell.angle_alpha   90.00
_cell.angle_beta   90.00
_cell.angle_gamma   90.00
#
_symmetry.space_group_name_H-M   'P 1'
#
loop_
_entity.id
_entity.type
_entity.pdbx_description
1 polymer ?
#
loop_
_entity_poly.entity_id
_entity_poly.type
_entity_poly.pdbx_seq_one_letter_code
_entity_poly.pdbx_strand_id
1 'polypeptide(L)'
;MANAVFLLLLAVTGVLFIHPAVAGIKQKSFKDDPRRSILFDRFTSSSHGWMSISVTGVKASSTHPELDPSQLGFFLLSDETLFAAISLELPLPTDLFRNLEWSSCVLYSPYIITLFTFAHLDDEGHFNRTFPITHADEYSLFFASCTPESKVTMEVQTHIYDTNPNHCID
;
A
#
# COMPACT_ATOMS: atom_id res chain seq x y z
N MET A 1 45.42 -29.44 2.48
CA MET A 1 44.29 -29.93 1.66
C MET A 1 42.96 -29.92 2.43
N ALA A 2 42.88 -30.44 3.66
CA ALA A 2 41.64 -30.46 4.46
C ALA A 2 40.99 -29.07 4.70
N ASN A 3 41.80 -28.04 5.01
CA ASN A 3 41.26 -26.69 5.26
C ASN A 3 40.62 -26.05 4.02
N ALA A 4 41.14 -26.34 2.83
CA ALA A 4 40.58 -25.82 1.59
C ALA A 4 39.22 -26.48 1.26
N VAL A 5 39.09 -27.78 1.55
CA VAL A 5 37.81 -28.51 1.39
C VAL A 5 36.77 -28.02 2.40
N PHE A 6 37.18 -27.76 3.65
CA PHE A 6 36.28 -27.23 4.68
C PHE A 6 35.77 -25.82 4.35
N LEU A 7 36.65 -24.94 3.83
CA LEU A 7 36.27 -23.61 3.37
C LEU A 7 35.34 -23.65 2.14
N LEU A 8 35.58 -24.59 1.21
CA LEU A 8 34.68 -24.82 0.08
C LEU A 8 33.30 -25.32 0.53
N LEU A 9 33.23 -26.24 1.50
CA LEU A 9 31.97 -26.73 2.04
C LEU A 9 31.17 -25.62 2.75
N LEU A 10 31.84 -24.76 3.53
CA LEU A 10 31.23 -23.59 4.16
C LEU A 10 30.74 -22.57 3.12
N ALA A 11 31.50 -22.34 2.05
CA ALA A 11 31.07 -21.45 0.97
C ALA A 11 29.85 -22.00 0.22
N VAL A 12 29.82 -23.31 -0.07
CA VAL A 12 28.68 -23.96 -0.74
C VAL A 12 27.43 -23.95 0.13
N THR A 13 27.56 -24.22 1.44
CA THR A 13 26.42 -24.11 2.37
C THR A 13 25.95 -22.67 2.50
N GLY A 14 26.85 -21.70 2.59
CA GLY A 14 26.49 -20.27 2.65
C GLY A 14 25.64 -19.80 1.46
N VAL A 15 25.97 -20.24 0.24
CA VAL A 15 25.21 -19.89 -0.97
C VAL A 15 23.82 -20.53 -1.00
N LEU A 16 23.64 -21.73 -0.43
CA LEU A 16 22.35 -22.42 -0.35
C LEU A 16 21.34 -21.74 0.61
N PHE A 17 21.80 -20.88 1.52
CA PHE A 17 20.91 -20.16 2.45
C PHE A 17 20.53 -18.75 2.00
N ILE A 18 21.12 -18.23 0.92
CA ILE A 18 20.77 -16.91 0.38
C ILE A 18 19.51 -17.06 -0.48
N HIS A 19 18.35 -16.80 0.14
CA HIS A 19 17.08 -16.77 -0.58
C HIS A 19 16.91 -15.39 -1.23
N PRO A 20 16.70 -15.30 -2.55
CA PRO A 20 16.42 -14.03 -3.19
C PRO A 20 15.04 -13.55 -2.73
N ALA A 21 15.00 -12.46 -1.97
CA ALA A 21 13.77 -11.72 -1.77
C ALA A 21 13.50 -10.93 -3.05
N VAL A 22 12.39 -11.23 -3.74
CA VAL A 22 11.93 -10.40 -4.86
C VAL A 22 11.24 -9.19 -4.25
N ALA A 23 11.78 -8.00 -4.53
CA ALA A 23 11.20 -6.74 -4.09
C ALA A 23 10.60 -6.00 -5.29
N GLY A 24 9.27 -5.86 -5.31
CA GLY A 24 8.60 -4.98 -6.24
C GLY A 24 8.70 -3.54 -5.75
N ILE A 25 9.61 -2.74 -6.32
CA ILE A 25 9.77 -1.32 -5.97
C ILE A 25 8.98 -0.48 -6.98
N LYS A 26 8.06 0.35 -6.49
CA LYS A 26 7.37 1.36 -7.30
C LYS A 26 7.54 2.73 -6.68
N GLN A 27 7.62 3.74 -7.52
CA GLN A 27 7.72 5.13 -7.12
C GLN A 27 6.81 5.97 -8.01
N LYS A 28 5.99 6.83 -7.40
CA LYS A 28 5.07 7.73 -8.10
C LYS A 28 5.06 9.08 -7.41
N SER A 29 5.04 10.14 -8.21
CA SER A 29 4.95 11.52 -7.72
C SER A 29 3.70 12.19 -8.29
N PHE A 30 3.06 12.99 -7.45
CA PHE A 30 1.83 13.72 -7.74
C PHE A 30 2.03 15.17 -7.34
N LYS A 31 1.48 16.08 -8.14
CA LYS A 31 1.52 17.51 -7.89
C LYS A 31 0.14 18.09 -8.10
N ASP A 32 -0.37 18.74 -7.05
CA ASP A 32 -1.68 19.40 -7.00
C ASP A 32 -2.81 18.51 -7.57
N ASP A 33 -2.74 17.21 -7.29
CA ASP A 33 -3.62 16.21 -7.88
C ASP A 33 -5.01 16.29 -7.23
N PRO A 34 -6.08 16.52 -8.00
CA PRO A 34 -7.43 16.70 -7.48
C PRO A 34 -8.22 15.38 -7.35
N ARG A 35 -7.63 14.23 -7.70
CA ARG A 35 -8.36 12.97 -7.71
C ARG A 35 -8.69 12.53 -6.28
N ARG A 36 -9.97 12.22 -6.05
CA ARG A 36 -10.45 11.67 -4.77
C ARG A 36 -9.98 10.24 -4.50
N SER A 37 -9.57 9.53 -5.53
CA SER A 37 -8.99 8.19 -5.39
C SER A 37 -7.94 7.96 -6.47
N ILE A 38 -6.84 7.29 -6.10
CA ILE A 38 -5.75 6.94 -7.01
C ILE A 38 -5.34 5.49 -6.72
N LEU A 39 -5.44 4.62 -7.73
CA LEU A 39 -4.85 3.27 -7.69
C LEU A 39 -3.34 3.38 -7.90
N PHE A 40 -2.57 2.92 -6.92
CA PHE A 40 -1.12 2.92 -6.95
C PHE A 40 -0.58 1.64 -7.55
N ASP A 41 -0.99 0.50 -7.04
CA ASP A 41 -0.49 -0.78 -7.52
C ASP A 41 -1.47 -1.91 -7.22
N ARG A 42 -1.28 -3.03 -7.92
CA ARG A 42 -1.89 -4.31 -7.59
C ARG A 42 -0.79 -5.34 -7.41
N PHE A 43 -0.90 -6.12 -6.35
CA PHE A 43 0.08 -7.14 -6.06
C PHE A 43 -0.57 -8.32 -5.38
N THR A 44 -0.12 -9.52 -5.73
CA THR A 44 -0.46 -10.72 -4.99
C THR A 44 0.59 -10.93 -3.91
N SER A 45 0.14 -11.20 -2.69
CA SER A 45 1.03 -11.56 -1.60
C SER A 45 0.76 -12.99 -1.18
N SER A 46 1.81 -13.73 -0.83
CA SER A 46 1.66 -14.92 0.02
C SER A 46 1.33 -14.52 1.47
N SER A 47 0.95 -15.50 2.31
CA SER A 47 0.61 -15.30 3.73
C SER A 47 1.78 -14.82 4.61
N HIS A 48 2.97 -14.62 4.03
CA HIS A 48 4.17 -14.14 4.69
C HIS A 48 4.82 -12.99 3.90
N GLY A 49 4.00 -12.06 3.42
CA GLY A 49 4.45 -10.86 2.73
C GLY A 49 4.69 -9.68 3.67
N TRP A 50 5.44 -8.70 3.18
CA TRP A 50 5.63 -7.41 3.84
C TRP A 50 5.45 -6.29 2.83
N MET A 51 4.79 -5.22 3.25
CA MET A 51 4.61 -4.04 2.43
C MET A 51 5.20 -2.83 3.14
N SER A 52 6.20 -2.19 2.53
CA SER A 52 6.70 -0.89 2.97
C SER A 52 6.09 0.21 2.13
N ILE A 53 5.66 1.29 2.78
CA ILE A 53 5.23 2.52 2.13
C ILE A 53 5.98 3.69 2.76
N SER A 54 6.57 4.50 1.90
CA SER A 54 7.22 5.75 2.25
C SER A 54 6.57 6.86 1.44
N VAL A 55 6.18 7.94 2.09
CA VAL A 55 5.64 9.13 1.46
C VAL A 55 6.42 10.34 1.93
N THR A 56 6.80 11.20 1.00
CA THR A 56 7.61 12.39 1.25
C THR A 56 7.00 13.64 0.62
N GLY A 57 7.30 14.79 1.20
CA GLY A 57 6.85 16.10 0.72
C GLY A 57 5.33 16.25 0.62
N VAL A 58 4.56 15.62 1.52
CA VAL A 58 3.09 15.70 1.46
C VAL A 58 2.63 17.13 1.71
N LYS A 59 1.85 17.65 0.78
CA LYS A 59 1.15 18.92 0.91
C LYS A 59 -0.27 18.75 0.42
N ALA A 60 -1.23 19.02 1.30
CA ALA A 60 -2.65 19.01 0.98
C ALA A 60 -3.21 20.42 1.11
N SER A 61 -4.05 20.79 0.16
CA SER A 61 -4.78 22.07 0.17
C SER A 61 -6.22 21.81 -0.23
N SER A 62 -7.16 22.60 0.30
CA SER A 62 -8.57 22.58 -0.12
C SER A 62 -9.10 24.00 -0.16
N THR A 63 -10.06 24.24 -1.04
CA THR A 63 -10.89 25.45 -1.06
C THR A 63 -11.97 25.42 0.02
N HIS A 64 -12.22 24.27 0.65
CA HIS A 64 -13.07 24.16 1.82
C HIS A 64 -12.32 24.55 3.11
N PRO A 65 -13.01 25.21 4.07
CA PRO A 65 -12.38 25.84 5.23
C PRO A 65 -11.80 24.86 6.26
N GLU A 66 -12.10 23.56 6.17
CA GLU A 66 -11.61 22.55 7.11
C GLU A 66 -11.13 21.31 6.34
N LEU A 67 -9.82 21.25 6.14
CA LEU A 67 -9.14 20.05 5.66
C LEU A 67 -8.84 19.18 6.88
N ASP A 68 -9.55 18.06 7.00
CA ASP A 68 -9.32 17.06 8.05
C ASP A 68 -8.27 16.03 7.58
N PRO A 69 -7.06 15.98 8.18
CA PRO A 69 -6.01 15.06 7.76
C PRO A 69 -6.37 13.57 7.93
N SER A 70 -7.40 13.24 8.71
CA SER A 70 -7.89 11.86 8.84
C SER A 70 -8.68 11.39 7.61
N GLN A 71 -9.11 12.32 6.75
CA GLN A 71 -9.88 12.07 5.52
C GLN A 71 -9.02 11.89 4.27
N LEU A 72 -7.70 11.92 4.41
CA LEU A 72 -6.74 11.65 3.35
C LEU A 72 -5.81 10.53 3.80
N GLY A 73 -5.55 9.55 2.96
CA GLY A 73 -4.75 8.41 3.38
C GLY A 73 -4.62 7.30 2.38
N PHE A 74 -3.88 6.27 2.79
CA PHE A 74 -3.61 5.07 2.02
C PHE A 74 -4.25 3.86 2.67
N PHE A 75 -4.80 2.99 1.83
CA PHE A 75 -5.41 1.75 2.26
C PHE A 75 -5.19 0.64 1.24
N LEU A 76 -5.27 -0.59 1.72
CA LEU A 76 -5.34 -1.79 0.88
C LEU A 76 -6.78 -2.27 0.79
N LEU A 77 -7.09 -2.83 -0.37
CA LEU A 77 -8.32 -3.53 -0.66
C LEU A 77 -7.95 -4.90 -1.21
N SER A 78 -8.46 -5.95 -0.59
CA SER A 78 -8.22 -7.33 -1.02
C SER A 78 -9.42 -7.86 -1.80
N ASP A 79 -9.21 -8.81 -2.71
CA ASP A 79 -10.31 -9.39 -3.51
C ASP A 79 -11.37 -10.09 -2.63
N GLU A 80 -10.97 -10.71 -1.53
CA GLU A 80 -11.91 -11.24 -0.53
C GLU A 80 -12.76 -10.14 0.12
N THR A 81 -12.14 -9.01 0.50
CA THR A 81 -12.89 -7.88 1.09
C THR A 81 -13.83 -7.23 0.08
N LEU A 82 -13.45 -7.19 -1.19
CA LEU A 82 -14.30 -6.80 -2.30
C LEU A 82 -15.53 -7.70 -2.35
N PHE A 83 -15.32 -9.02 -2.41
CA PHE A 83 -16.41 -9.99 -2.47
C PHE A 83 -17.35 -9.93 -1.25
N ALA A 84 -16.79 -9.74 -0.04
CA ALA A 84 -17.59 -9.57 1.17
C ALA A 84 -18.46 -8.30 1.11
N ALA A 85 -17.93 -7.19 0.60
CA ALA A 85 -18.71 -5.99 0.35
C ALA A 85 -19.84 -6.25 -0.68
N ILE A 86 -19.61 -7.14 -1.66
CA ILE A 86 -20.58 -7.44 -2.75
C ILE A 86 -21.74 -8.20 -2.18
N SER A 87 -21.41 -9.24 -1.43
CA SER A 87 -22.34 -10.23 -0.93
C SER A 87 -23.29 -9.66 0.13
N LEU A 88 -22.90 -8.56 0.80
CA LEU A 88 -23.70 -7.88 1.80
C LEU A 88 -24.60 -6.77 1.21
N GLU A 89 -24.72 -6.67 -0.12
CA GLU A 89 -25.50 -5.62 -0.82
C GLU A 89 -25.13 -4.19 -0.42
N LEU A 90 -23.93 -4.02 0.15
CA LEU A 90 -23.34 -2.73 0.40
C LEU A 90 -22.80 -2.19 -0.91
N PRO A 91 -22.85 -0.87 -1.14
CA PRO A 91 -22.60 -0.37 -2.48
C PRO A 91 -21.13 -0.60 -2.85
N LEU A 92 -20.94 -1.19 -4.02
CA LEU A 92 -19.70 -1.83 -4.39
C LEU A 92 -18.67 -0.91 -5.05
N PRO A 93 -17.38 -1.29 -5.03
CA PRO A 93 -16.30 -0.39 -5.40
C PRO A 93 -16.22 -0.07 -6.88
N THR A 94 -16.92 -0.79 -7.76
CA THR A 94 -17.04 -0.37 -9.16
C THR A 94 -17.80 0.95 -9.30
N ASP A 95 -18.71 1.26 -8.36
CA ASP A 95 -19.46 2.52 -8.31
C ASP A 95 -18.96 3.50 -7.21
N LEU A 96 -18.18 3.04 -6.20
CA LEU A 96 -17.45 3.96 -5.28
C LEU A 96 -16.51 4.90 -6.05
N PHE A 97 -15.88 4.43 -7.13
CA PHE A 97 -14.92 5.26 -7.86
C PHE A 97 -15.56 6.21 -8.88
N ARG A 98 -16.84 6.01 -9.24
CA ARG A 98 -17.46 6.70 -10.39
C ARG A 98 -18.42 7.84 -10.03
N ASN A 99 -19.06 7.81 -8.86
CA ASN A 99 -20.02 8.84 -8.43
C ASN A 99 -20.11 8.92 -6.89
N LEU A 100 -19.08 9.45 -6.22
CA LEU A 100 -19.05 9.52 -4.76
C LEU A 100 -19.76 10.77 -4.21
N GLU A 101 -21.09 10.72 -4.12
CA GLU A 101 -21.88 11.40 -3.08
C GLU A 101 -22.17 10.39 -1.97
N TRP A 102 -21.16 10.07 -1.16
CA TRP A 102 -21.39 9.35 0.09
C TRP A 102 -21.08 10.31 1.22
N SER A 103 -21.99 10.44 2.17
CA SER A 103 -21.82 11.25 3.38
C SER A 103 -20.73 10.72 4.34
N SER A 104 -20.05 9.61 4.01
CA SER A 104 -18.97 9.02 4.81
C SER A 104 -17.74 8.67 3.95
N CYS A 105 -16.55 8.90 4.50
CA CYS A 105 -15.26 8.67 3.83
C CYS A 105 -14.92 7.17 3.75
N VAL A 106 -14.37 6.73 2.61
CA VAL A 106 -13.92 5.33 2.41
C VAL A 106 -12.91 4.86 3.47
N LEU A 107 -12.11 5.79 4.02
CA LEU A 107 -11.12 5.50 5.07
C LEU A 107 -11.74 5.03 6.39
N TYR A 108 -13.06 5.21 6.57
CA TYR A 108 -13.81 4.71 7.73
C TYR A 108 -14.49 3.36 7.49
N SER A 109 -14.39 2.80 6.27
CA SER A 109 -15.01 1.53 5.93
C SER A 109 -14.35 0.38 6.71
N PRO A 110 -15.13 -0.54 7.30
CA PRO A 110 -14.58 -1.72 7.97
C PRO A 110 -14.05 -2.78 6.99
N TYR A 111 -14.26 -2.60 5.67
CA TYR A 111 -13.86 -3.54 4.63
C TYR A 111 -12.52 -3.21 3.98
N ILE A 112 -11.86 -2.14 4.42
CA ILE A 112 -10.52 -1.78 3.94
C ILE A 112 -9.49 -2.04 5.03
N ILE A 113 -8.24 -2.20 4.61
CA ILE A 113 -7.10 -2.23 5.50
C ILE A 113 -6.41 -0.87 5.42
N THR A 114 -6.78 0.05 6.31
CA THR A 114 -6.14 1.37 6.38
C THR A 114 -4.68 1.23 6.80
N LEU A 115 -3.77 1.71 5.96
CA LEU A 115 -2.34 1.73 6.27
C LEU A 115 -2.01 2.92 7.17
N PHE A 116 -2.37 4.11 6.70
CA PHE A 116 -2.24 5.35 7.45
C PHE A 116 -3.07 6.47 6.83
N THR A 117 -3.29 7.52 7.61
CA THR A 117 -3.91 8.78 7.17
C THR A 117 -2.94 9.94 7.33
N PHE A 118 -3.23 11.09 6.75
CA PHE A 118 -2.35 12.27 6.84
C PHE A 118 -2.23 12.81 8.26
N ALA A 119 -3.11 12.40 9.18
CA ALA A 119 -2.97 12.66 10.62
C ALA A 119 -1.74 11.96 11.26
N HIS A 120 -1.12 11.01 10.56
CA HIS A 120 0.05 10.26 11.03
C HIS A 120 1.38 10.75 10.40
N LEU A 121 1.34 11.79 9.56
CA LEU A 121 2.55 12.39 9.02
C LEU A 121 3.34 13.07 10.13
N ASP A 122 4.66 13.16 9.96
CA ASP A 122 5.49 14.02 10.80
C ASP A 122 5.34 15.50 10.43
N ASP A 123 6.03 16.38 11.18
CA ASP A 123 6.00 17.83 10.99
C ASP A 123 6.52 18.28 9.60
N GLU A 124 7.28 17.42 8.91
CA GLU A 124 7.80 17.67 7.57
C GLU A 124 6.88 17.13 6.46
N GLY A 125 5.79 16.46 6.84
CA GLY A 125 4.86 15.84 5.90
C GLY A 125 5.39 14.52 5.34
N HIS A 126 6.18 13.78 6.11
CA HIS A 126 6.73 12.48 5.74
C HIS A 126 6.08 11.34 6.55
N PHE A 127 6.10 10.15 5.95
CA PHE A 127 5.70 8.92 6.61
C PHE A 127 6.47 7.75 6.03
N ASN A 128 6.97 6.86 6.88
CA ASN A 128 7.62 5.63 6.43
C ASN A 128 7.33 4.50 7.41
N ARG A 129 6.61 3.48 6.95
CA ARG A 129 6.33 2.26 7.73
C ARG A 129 6.25 1.03 6.85
N THR A 130 6.52 -0.10 7.50
CA THR A 130 6.36 -1.44 6.94
C THR A 130 5.24 -2.17 7.68
N PHE A 131 4.37 -2.83 6.93
CA PHE A 131 3.21 -3.57 7.41
C PHE A 131 3.33 -5.05 7.03
N PRO A 132 3.04 -5.99 7.94
CA PRO A 132 2.95 -7.40 7.58
C PRO A 132 1.68 -7.68 6.79
N ILE A 133 1.78 -8.47 5.72
CA ILE A 133 0.65 -9.03 4.99
C ILE A 133 0.48 -10.49 5.41
N THR A 134 -0.53 -10.76 6.23
CA THR A 134 -0.72 -12.05 6.91
C THR A 134 -1.60 -13.04 6.17
N HIS A 135 -2.34 -12.59 5.15
CA HIS A 135 -3.24 -13.42 4.36
C HIS A 135 -2.82 -13.40 2.90
N ALA A 136 -2.80 -14.57 2.28
CA ALA A 136 -2.51 -14.69 0.86
C ALA A 136 -3.73 -14.21 0.06
N ASP A 137 -3.57 -13.14 -0.72
CA ASP A 137 -4.64 -12.54 -1.54
C ASP A 137 -4.03 -11.63 -2.63
N GLU A 138 -4.85 -11.18 -3.56
CA GLU A 138 -4.58 -10.03 -4.43
C GLU A 138 -4.99 -8.74 -3.70
N TYR A 139 -4.05 -7.82 -3.57
CA TYR A 139 -4.24 -6.53 -2.93
C TYR A 139 -4.08 -5.40 -3.94
N SER A 140 -5.00 -4.44 -3.86
CA SER A 140 -4.90 -3.15 -4.55
C SER A 140 -4.56 -2.06 -3.54
N LEU A 141 -3.46 -1.33 -3.76
CA LEU A 141 -3.11 -0.15 -2.98
C LEU A 141 -3.79 1.09 -3.55
N PHE A 142 -4.52 1.80 -2.70
CA PHE A 142 -5.17 3.05 -3.05
C PHE A 142 -4.73 4.19 -2.15
N PHE A 143 -4.73 5.38 -2.74
CA PHE A 143 -4.89 6.64 -2.01
C PHE A 143 -6.34 7.10 -2.10
N ALA A 144 -6.88 7.64 -1.02
CA ALA A 144 -8.16 8.33 -1.00
C ALA A 144 -8.03 9.75 -0.43
N SER A 145 -8.78 10.68 -1.03
CA SER A 145 -9.09 11.99 -0.49
C SER A 145 -10.61 12.16 -0.43
N CYS A 146 -11.14 12.20 0.79
CA CYS A 146 -12.57 12.42 1.03
C CYS A 146 -12.92 13.88 1.25
N THR A 147 -11.93 14.78 1.26
CA THR A 147 -12.18 16.21 1.40
C THR A 147 -12.60 16.81 0.05
N PRO A 148 -13.73 17.54 -0.01
CA PRO A 148 -14.17 18.21 -1.23
C PRO A 148 -13.10 19.17 -1.75
N GLU A 149 -12.94 19.22 -3.08
CA GLU A 149 -12.07 20.18 -3.78
C GLU A 149 -10.61 20.21 -3.27
N SER A 150 -10.15 19.13 -2.65
CA SER A 150 -8.78 19.00 -2.18
C SER A 150 -7.82 18.71 -3.32
N LYS A 151 -6.59 19.22 -3.21
CA LYS A 151 -5.46 18.87 -4.07
C LYS A 151 -4.30 18.39 -3.22
N VAL A 152 -3.62 17.34 -3.68
CA VAL A 152 -2.51 16.74 -2.97
C VAL A 152 -1.25 16.73 -3.84
N THR A 153 -0.14 17.15 -3.24
CA THR A 153 1.21 16.96 -3.75
C THR A 153 1.93 15.99 -2.83
N MET A 154 2.52 14.94 -3.39
CA MET A 154 3.28 13.96 -2.63
C MET A 154 4.16 13.10 -3.55
N GLU A 155 5.21 12.54 -2.97
CA GLU A 155 6.00 11.49 -3.58
C GLU A 155 5.85 10.21 -2.76
N VAL A 156 5.57 9.10 -3.43
CA VAL A 156 5.22 7.83 -2.79
C VAL A 156 6.13 6.75 -3.35
N GLN A 157 6.75 6.00 -2.45
CA GLN A 157 7.55 4.83 -2.76
C GLN A 157 6.98 3.62 -2.01
N THR A 158 6.78 2.52 -2.72
CA THR A 158 6.28 1.27 -2.16
C THR A 158 7.23 0.14 -2.45
N HIS A 159 7.43 -0.72 -1.46
CA HIS A 159 8.20 -1.95 -1.58
C HIS A 159 7.34 -3.10 -1.12
N ILE A 160 7.16 -4.10 -1.98
CA ILE A 160 6.46 -5.34 -1.62
C ILE A 160 7.49 -6.45 -1.59
N TYR A 161 7.59 -7.12 -0.45
CA TYR A 161 8.47 -8.26 -0.24
C TYR A 161 7.60 -9.49 -0.06
N ASP A 162 7.72 -10.46 -0.96
CA ASP A 162 7.18 -11.79 -0.73
C ASP A 162 8.34 -12.73 -0.35
N THR A 163 8.15 -13.51 0.72
CA THR A 163 9.14 -14.49 1.17
C THR A 163 8.90 -15.89 0.58
N ASN A 164 7.85 -16.05 -0.25
CA ASN A 164 7.56 -17.33 -0.89
C ASN A 164 8.38 -17.54 -2.18
N PRO A 165 9.27 -18.54 -2.23
CA PRO A 165 10.17 -18.79 -3.37
C PRO A 165 9.46 -19.27 -4.66
N ASN A 166 8.15 -19.52 -4.63
CA ASN A 166 7.41 -20.09 -5.76
C ASN A 166 6.60 -19.09 -6.58
N HIS A 167 6.66 -17.79 -6.27
CA HIS A 167 5.88 -16.77 -6.98
C HIS A 167 6.82 -15.73 -7.62
N CYS A 168 7.31 -16.06 -8.81
CA CYS A 168 7.92 -15.07 -9.70
C CYS A 168 6.78 -14.17 -10.22
N ILE A 169 6.76 -12.90 -9.80
CA ILE A 169 5.93 -11.88 -10.46
C ILE A 169 6.63 -11.53 -11.78
N ASP A 170 5.98 -11.84 -12.90
CA ASP A 170 6.36 -11.39 -14.25
C ASP A 170 6.20 -9.86 -14.42
#